data_AF-A0A3M1LSM1-F1
#
_entry.id   AF-A0A3M1LSM1-F1
#
_cell.length_a   1.000
_cell.length_b   1.000
_cell.length_c   1.000
_cell.angle_alpha   90.00
_cell.angle_beta   90.00
_cell.angle_gamma   90.00
#
_symmetry.space_group_name_H-M   'P 1'
#
loop_
_entity.id
_entity.type
_entity.pdbx_description
1 polymer ?
#
loop_
_entity_poly.entity_id
_entity_poly.type
_entity_poly.pdbx_seq_one_letter_code
_entity_poly.pdbx_strand_id
1 'polypeptide(L)'
;MSSAAVQWIVRCYAVVLVVAGVASYVLGTGHAPIALVGGIGGGTLVAVLSGLFRRRVFWSRPALVTAVGIFTLSFIWRSAESFVRGQHRSGLLLAVLAAVSLPVFVVLLRAWNR
;
A
#
# COMPACT_ATOMS: atom_id res chain seq x y z
N MET A 1 -9.42 -10.11 16.42
CA MET A 1 -7.99 -10.29 16.08
C MET A 1 -7.18 -9.58 17.14
N SER A 2 -6.10 -10.18 17.64
CA SER A 2 -5.21 -9.48 18.58
C SER A 2 -4.54 -8.29 17.87
N SER A 3 -4.26 -7.23 18.63
CA SER A 3 -3.58 -6.04 18.08
C SER A 3 -2.22 -6.38 17.44
N ALA A 4 -1.58 -7.47 17.88
CA ALA A 4 -0.33 -7.98 17.33
C ALA A 4 -0.46 -8.54 15.91
N ALA A 5 -1.56 -9.26 15.59
CA ALA A 5 -1.77 -9.83 14.26
C ALA A 5 -1.96 -8.75 13.20
N VAL A 6 -2.76 -7.72 13.51
CA VAL A 6 -2.98 -6.56 12.61
C VAL A 6 -1.66 -5.82 12.36
N GLN A 7 -0.83 -5.65 13.39
CA GLN A 7 0.49 -5.03 13.24
C GLN A 7 1.42 -5.81 12.33
N TRP A 8 1.44 -7.14 12.45
CA TRP A 8 2.26 -7.99 11.60
C TRP A 8 1.84 -7.88 10.14
N ILE A 9 0.53 -7.92 9.86
CA ILE A 9 -0.03 -7.74 8.52
C ILE A 9 0.39 -6.39 7.92
N VAL A 10 0.26 -5.31 8.69
CA VAL A 10 0.62 -3.95 8.23
C VAL A 10 2.12 -3.84 7.96
N ARG A 11 2.98 -4.47 8.76
CA ARG A 11 4.44 -4.47 8.53
C ARG A 11 4.83 -5.23 7.28
N CYS A 12 4.26 -6.42 7.06
CA CYS A 12 4.43 -7.15 5.81
C CYS A 12 4.01 -6.30 4.62
N TYR A 13 2.85 -5.66 4.72
CA TYR A 13 2.33 -4.82 3.66
C TYR A 13 3.24 -3.62 3.37
N ALA A 14 3.82 -2.98 4.40
CA ALA A 14 4.80 -1.92 4.22
C ALA A 14 6.06 -2.40 3.46
N VAL A 15 6.58 -3.59 3.81
CA VAL A 15 7.72 -4.18 3.11
C VAL A 15 7.37 -4.48 1.65
N VAL A 16 6.18 -5.02 1.38
CA VAL A 16 5.70 -5.29 0.02
C VAL A 16 5.62 -3.99 -0.80
N LEU A 17 5.10 -2.90 -0.23
CA LEU A 17 5.05 -1.59 -0.89
C LEU A 17 6.45 -1.05 -1.24
N VAL A 18 7.40 -1.14 -0.31
CA VAL A 18 8.78 -0.69 -0.53
C VAL A 18 9.45 -1.53 -1.63
N VAL A 19 9.35 -2.86 -1.57
CA VAL A 19 9.93 -3.76 -2.57
C VAL A 19 9.31 -3.51 -3.94
N ALA A 20 7.99 -3.32 -4.02
CA ALA A 20 7.31 -3.03 -5.28
C ALA A 20 7.69 -1.65 -5.85
N GLY A 21 7.90 -0.64 -5.00
CA GLY A 21 8.41 0.67 -5.38
C GLY A 21 9.82 0.59 -5.97
N VAL A 22 10.72 -0.15 -5.31
CA VAL A 22 12.10 -0.39 -5.78
C VAL A 22 12.10 -1.19 -7.07
N ALA A 23 11.32 -2.27 -7.17
CA ALA A 23 11.22 -3.08 -8.38
C ALA A 23 10.70 -2.27 -9.58
N SER A 24 9.70 -1.43 -9.37
CA SER A 24 9.14 -0.56 -10.42
C SER A 24 10.14 0.49 -10.91
N TYR A 25 11.05 0.95 -10.04
CA TYR A 25 12.14 1.85 -10.39
C TYR A 25 13.24 1.15 -11.20
N VAL A 26 13.71 -0.01 -10.73
CA VAL A 26 14.79 -0.79 -11.35
C VAL A 26 14.36 -1.32 -12.73
N LEU A 27 13.08 -1.67 -12.90
CA LEU A 27 12.53 -2.16 -14.17
C LEU A 27 12.35 -1.07 -15.24
N GLY A 28 12.74 0.19 -14.97
CA GLY A 28 12.80 1.24 -16.00
C GLY A 28 11.46 1.54 -16.67
N THR A 29 10.34 1.30 -15.98
CA THR A 29 9.03 1.70 -16.50
C THR A 29 9.02 3.23 -16.66
N GLY A 30 8.53 3.76 -17.78
CA GLY A 30 8.54 5.21 -18.09
C GLY A 30 7.76 6.11 -17.11
N HIS A 31 7.35 5.57 -15.96
CA HIS A 31 6.69 6.24 -14.84
C HIS A 31 7.52 6.13 -13.54
N ALA A 32 8.83 5.86 -13.66
CA ALA A 32 9.78 5.61 -12.58
C ALA A 32 9.74 6.61 -11.39
N PRO A 33 9.58 7.94 -11.58
CA PRO A 33 9.55 8.87 -10.44
C PRO A 33 8.23 8.76 -9.64
N ILE A 34 7.10 8.59 -10.32
CA ILE A 34 5.78 8.51 -9.68
C ILE A 34 5.58 7.15 -9.00
N ALA A 35 6.10 6.07 -9.60
CA ALA A 35 6.13 4.75 -9.00
C ALA A 35 7.04 4.70 -7.74
N LEU A 36 8.16 5.42 -7.77
CA LEU A 36 9.03 5.64 -6.60
C LEU A 36 8.31 6.37 -5.46
N VAL A 37 7.68 7.50 -5.77
CA VAL A 37 7.00 8.33 -4.76
C VAL A 37 5.78 7.59 -4.16
N GLY A 38 5.02 6.87 -4.99
CA GLY A 38 3.91 6.05 -4.53
C GLY A 38 4.33 4.79 -3.76
N GLY A 39 5.35 4.08 -4.23
CA GLY A 39 5.83 2.83 -3.66
C GLY A 39 6.75 3.02 -2.45
N ILE A 40 7.87 3.75 -2.64
CA ILE A 40 8.79 4.07 -1.53
C ILE A 40 8.11 5.05 -0.60
N GLY A 41 7.66 6.21 -1.07
CA GLY A 41 7.02 7.21 -0.19
C GLY A 41 5.81 6.65 0.57
N GLY A 42 4.97 5.86 -0.10
CA GLY A 42 3.85 5.17 0.53
C GLY A 42 4.24 4.06 1.49
N GLY A 43 5.23 3.24 1.13
CA GLY A 43 5.77 2.19 1.98
C GLY A 43 6.41 2.76 3.26
N THR A 44 7.16 3.85 3.16
CA THR A 44 7.75 4.55 4.31
C THR A 44 6.66 5.17 5.19
N LEU A 45 5.64 5.78 4.59
CA LEU A 45 4.50 6.34 5.33
C LEU A 45 3.76 5.25 6.12
N VAL A 46 3.48 4.10 5.51
CA VAL A 46 2.82 2.96 6.18
C VAL A 46 3.70 2.36 7.27
N ALA A 47 5.02 2.26 7.05
CA ALA A 47 5.97 1.79 8.06
C ALA A 47 6.03 2.74 9.27
N VAL A 48 6.07 4.05 9.03
CA VAL A 48 6.07 5.08 10.09
C VAL A 48 4.74 5.08 10.85
N LEU A 49 3.61 5.00 10.15
CA LEU A 49 2.28 4.92 10.77
C LEU A 49 2.12 3.62 11.58
N SER A 50 2.66 2.51 11.11
CA SER A 50 2.72 1.24 11.87
C SER A 50 3.57 1.37 13.14
N GLY A 51 4.68 2.09 13.07
CA GLY A 51 5.51 2.43 14.23
C GLY A 51 4.78 3.33 15.25
N LEU A 52 4.03 4.32 14.78
CA LEU A 52 3.23 5.22 15.63
C LEU A 52 2.03 4.49 16.27
N PHE A 53 1.47 3.49 15.60
CA PHE A 53 0.44 2.60 16.16
C PHE A 53 0.93 1.91 17.44
N ARG A 54 2.24 1.64 17.55
CA ARG A 54 2.88 1.05 18.74
C ARG A 54 2.83 1.98 19.97
N ARG A 55 2.74 3.30 19.77
CA ARG A 55 2.70 4.32 20.84
C ARG A 55 1.28 4.67 21.31
N ARG A 56 0.24 3.95 20.84
CA ARG A 56 -1.19 4.25 21.13
C ARG A 56 -1.59 5.71 20.86
N VAL A 57 -0.94 6.37 19.90
CA VAL A 57 -1.34 7.73 19.50
C VAL A 57 -2.72 7.63 18.84
N PHE A 58 -3.69 8.37 19.38
CA PHE A 58 -5.12 8.25 19.05
C PHE A 58 -5.40 8.41 17.54
N TRP A 59 -4.57 9.21 16.86
CA TRP A 59 -4.68 9.52 15.43
C TRP A 59 -4.00 8.53 14.48
N SER A 60 -3.19 7.59 14.98
CA SER A 60 -2.45 6.66 14.11
C SER A 60 -3.35 5.64 13.44
N ARG A 61 -4.46 5.24 14.08
CA ARG A 61 -5.40 4.26 13.52
C ARG A 61 -6.15 4.79 12.30
N PRO A 62 -6.87 5.94 12.38
CA PRO A 62 -7.59 6.46 11.22
C PRO A 62 -6.63 6.85 10.09
N ALA A 63 -5.46 7.42 10.40
CA ALA A 63 -4.44 7.77 9.41
C ALA A 63 -3.90 6.55 8.64
N LEU A 64 -3.74 5.41 9.32
CA LEU A 64 -3.27 4.18 8.68
C LEU A 64 -4.35 3.56 7.78
N VAL A 65 -5.60 3.57 8.22
CA VAL A 65 -6.73 3.10 7.40
C VAL A 65 -6.88 3.95 6.15
N THR A 66 -6.87 5.29 6.28
CA THR A 66 -7.00 6.20 5.13
C THR A 66 -5.84 6.08 4.17
N ALA A 67 -4.60 6.00 4.66
CA ALA A 67 -3.42 5.80 3.81
C ALA A 67 -3.54 4.50 2.99
N VAL A 68 -3.88 3.37 3.62
CA VAL A 68 -4.05 2.09 2.93
C VAL A 68 -5.22 2.13 1.94
N GLY A 69 -6.30 2.84 2.27
CA GLY A 69 -7.43 3.06 1.37
C GLY A 69 -7.03 3.85 0.12
N ILE A 70 -6.30 4.95 0.29
CA ILE A 70 -5.79 5.78 -0.81
C ILE A 70 -4.86 4.96 -1.72
N PHE A 71 -3.95 4.16 -1.15
CA PHE A 71 -3.07 3.29 -1.95
C PHE A 71 -3.86 2.25 -2.72
N THR A 72 -4.83 1.59 -2.08
CA THR A 72 -5.66 0.58 -2.72
C THR A 72 -6.42 1.16 -3.92
N LEU A 73 -7.09 2.30 -3.72
CA LEU A 73 -7.84 2.95 -4.79
C LEU A 73 -6.90 3.44 -5.92
N SER A 74 -5.73 3.96 -5.56
CA SER A 74 -4.70 4.39 -6.53
C SER A 74 -4.18 3.24 -7.37
N PHE A 75 -3.96 2.05 -6.77
CA PHE A 75 -3.51 0.87 -7.51
C PHE A 75 -4.59 0.34 -8.45
N ILE A 76 -5.85 0.30 -8.01
CA ILE A 76 -6.98 -0.12 -8.87
C ILE A 76 -7.09 0.82 -10.07
N TRP A 77 -7.11 2.14 -9.81
CA TRP A 77 -7.24 3.15 -10.86
C TRP A 77 -6.07 3.11 -11.84
N ARG A 78 -4.83 3.14 -11.34
CA ARG A 78 -3.63 3.12 -12.19
C ARG A 78 -3.46 1.79 -12.93
N SER A 79 -3.90 0.67 -12.35
CA SER A 79 -3.94 -0.62 -13.04
C SER A 79 -4.82 -0.52 -14.27
N ALA A 80 -6.07 -0.05 -14.11
CA ALA A 80 -7.00 0.14 -15.22
C ALA A 80 -6.43 1.09 -16.28
N GLU A 81 -5.85 2.23 -15.88
CA GLU A 81 -5.20 3.19 -16.78
C GLU A 81 -4.02 2.58 -17.55
N SER A 82 -3.19 1.75 -16.90
CA SER A 82 -2.09 1.02 -17.56
C SER A 82 -2.58 0.06 -18.63
N PHE A 83 -3.68 -0.67 -18.37
CA PHE A 83 -4.28 -1.56 -19.37
C PHE A 83 -4.84 -0.79 -20.56
N VAL A 84 -5.49 0.36 -20.32
CA VAL A 84 -5.99 1.23 -21.40
C VAL A 84 -4.85 1.79 -22.26
N ARG A 85 -3.69 2.09 -21.66
CA ARG A 85 -2.50 2.57 -22.36
C ARG A 85 -1.65 1.46 -23.02
N GLY A 86 -2.09 0.20 -22.98
CA GLY A 86 -1.36 -0.94 -23.52
C GLY A 86 -0.09 -1.32 -22.72
N GLN A 87 0.09 -0.78 -21.52
CA GLN A 87 1.23 -1.09 -20.64
C GLN A 87 0.91 -2.29 -19.74
N HIS A 88 0.85 -3.48 -20.34
CA HIS A 88 0.43 -4.71 -19.64
C HIS A 88 1.32 -5.10 -18.45
N ARG A 89 2.64 -4.87 -18.53
CA ARG A 89 3.58 -5.24 -17.46
C ARG A 89 3.36 -4.42 -16.18
N SER A 90 3.21 -3.10 -16.31
CA SER A 90 2.92 -2.21 -15.17
C SER A 90 1.48 -2.42 -14.67
N GLY A 91 0.53 -2.64 -15.57
CA GLY A 91 -0.86 -2.97 -15.21
C GLY A 91 -0.97 -4.21 -14.34
N LEU A 92 -0.27 -5.30 -14.71
CA LEU A 92 -0.24 -6.53 -13.91
C LEU A 92 0.38 -6.32 -12.52
N LEU A 93 1.48 -5.56 -12.43
CA LEU A 93 2.15 -5.29 -11.16
C LEU A 93 1.25 -4.48 -10.22
N LEU A 94 0.55 -3.47 -10.76
CA LEU A 94 -0.43 -2.67 -10.03
C LEU A 94 -1.67 -3.48 -9.64
N ALA A 95 -2.14 -4.40 -10.50
CA ALA A 95 -3.24 -5.30 -10.19
C ALA A 95 -2.90 -6.25 -9.03
N VAL A 96 -1.69 -6.80 -9.00
CA VAL A 96 -1.20 -7.62 -7.88
C VAL A 96 -1.15 -6.79 -6.59
N LEU A 97 -0.64 -5.55 -6.66
CA LEU A 97 -0.63 -4.64 -5.52
C LEU A 97 -2.03 -4.32 -5.00
N ALA A 98 -2.99 -4.07 -5.89
CA ALA A 98 -4.39 -3.88 -5.54
C ALA A 98 -5.01 -5.12 -4.87
N ALA A 99 -4.69 -6.32 -5.39
CA ALA A 99 -5.16 -7.58 -4.85
C ALA A 99 -4.61 -7.86 -3.44
N VAL A 100 -3.40 -7.38 -3.12
CA VAL A 100 -2.81 -7.48 -1.78
C VAL A 100 -3.28 -6.36 -0.85
N SER A 101 -3.47 -5.15 -1.36
CA SER A 101 -3.84 -3.99 -0.54
C SER A 101 -5.30 -4.04 -0.08
N LEU A 102 -6.19 -4.59 -0.90
CA LEU A 102 -7.63 -4.64 -0.62
C LEU A 102 -7.99 -5.54 0.59
N PRO A 103 -7.45 -6.76 0.75
CA PRO A 103 -7.60 -7.55 1.97
C PRO A 103 -7.05 -6.83 3.21
N VAL A 104 -5.89 -6.17 3.10
CA VAL A 104 -5.28 -5.43 4.20
C VAL A 104 -6.17 -4.26 4.63
N PHE A 105 -6.74 -3.54 3.67
CA PHE A 105 -7.71 -2.47 3.91
C PHE A 105 -8.97 -2.99 4.62
N VAL A 106 -9.54 -4.10 4.16
CA VAL A 106 -10.72 -4.73 4.79
C VAL A 106 -10.42 -5.18 6.21
N VAL A 107 -9.25 -5.78 6.46
CA VAL A 107 -8.81 -6.17 7.81
C VAL A 107 -8.68 -4.95 8.72
N LEU A 108 -8.09 -3.86 8.22
CA LEU A 108 -7.93 -2.62 8.96
C LEU A 108 -9.27 -1.93 9.28
N LEU A 109 -10.19 -1.87 8.31
CA LEU A 109 -11.55 -1.38 8.51
C LEU A 109 -12.30 -2.18 9.59
N ARG A 110 -12.24 -3.51 9.51
CA ARG A 110 -12.86 -4.40 10.51
C ARG A 110 -12.22 -4.25 11.89
N ALA A 111 -10.93 -3.97 11.96
CA ALA A 111 -10.22 -3.71 13.21
C ALA A 111 -10.50 -2.33 13.80
N TRP A 112 -10.94 -1.36 12.98
CA TRP A 112 -11.39 -0.04 13.45
C TRP A 112 -12.84 -0.08 13.96
N ASN A 113 -13.73 -0.82 13.29
CA ASN A 113 -15.14 -0.90 13.68
C ASN A 113 -15.41 -1.76 14.94
N ARG A 114 -14.37 -2.23 15.64
CA ARG A 114 -14.42 -3.00 16.88
C ARG A 114 -13.70 -2.25 17.99
#